data_AF-A0A8G1A453-F1
#
_entry.id   AF-A0A8G1A453-F1
#
_cell.length_a   1.000
_cell.length_b   1.000
_cell.length_c   1.000
_cell.angle_alpha   90.00
_cell.angle_beta   90.00
_cell.angle_gamma   90.00
#
_symmetry.space_group_name_H-M   'P 1'
#
loop_
_entity.id
_entity.type
_entity.pdbx_description
1 polymer ?
#
loop_
_entity_poly.entity_id
_entity_poly.type
_entity_poly.pdbx_seq_one_letter_code
_entity_poly.pdbx_strand_id
1 'polypeptide(L)'
;MEEFQRRYRELPETERASLVLSRIGQGVFRSDLKNYWKTCAVTGCAETELLVASHIKPWRDSDNFERLDVYNGLLLVPQIDRAFDRGYVSFDDGGKIIISRNLSDGDRKKLGIYPGMRLRTVEKNHRPYLEYHRQKIFIT
;
A
#
# COMPACT_ATOMS: atom_id res chain seq x y z
N MET A 1 -3.24 18.20 19.42
CA MET A 1 -2.18 17.44 20.12
C MET A 1 -2.63 17.02 21.52
N GLU A 2 -3.14 17.94 22.34
CA GLU A 2 -3.63 17.65 23.71
C GLU A 2 -4.81 16.68 23.74
N GLU A 3 -5.77 16.82 22.82
CA GLU A 3 -6.94 15.94 22.73
C GLU A 3 -6.57 14.48 22.41
N PHE A 4 -5.54 14.27 21.57
CA PHE A 4 -5.02 12.94 21.27
C PHE A 4 -4.33 12.31 22.49
N GLN A 5 -3.52 13.08 23.22
CA GLN A 5 -2.83 12.60 24.42
C GLN A 5 -3.81 12.25 25.54
N ARG A 6 -4.88 13.02 25.71
CA ARG A 6 -5.95 12.73 26.65
C ARG A 6 -6.68 11.43 26.28
N ARG A 7 -7.16 11.32 25.03
CA ARG A 7 -7.82 10.10 24.54
C ARG A 7 -6.92 8.87 24.68
N TYR A 8 -5.63 8.99 24.40
CA TYR A 8 -4.67 7.90 24.56
C TYR A 8 -4.49 7.45 26.02
N ARG A 9 -4.50 8.38 26.99
CA ARG A 9 -4.40 8.06 28.42
C ARG A 9 -5.66 7.41 28.98
N GLU A 10 -6.82 7.72 28.38
CA GLU A 10 -8.12 7.17 28.74
C GLU A 10 -8.34 5.74 28.19
N LEU A 11 -7.50 5.25 27.26
CA LEU A 11 -7.58 3.89 26.74
C LEU A 11 -7.15 2.84 27.79
N PRO A 12 -7.79 1.66 27.81
CA PRO A 12 -7.31 0.49 28.55
C PRO A 12 -5.86 0.17 28.22
N GLU A 13 -5.13 -0.39 29.18
CA GLU A 13 -3.70 -0.71 29.01
C GLU A 13 -3.42 -1.64 27.83
N THR A 14 -4.29 -2.63 27.61
CA THR A 14 -4.24 -3.57 26.49
C THR A 14 -4.41 -2.87 25.13
N GLU A 15 -5.29 -1.88 25.03
CA GLU A 15 -5.51 -1.11 23.81
C GLU A 15 -4.32 -0.19 23.49
N ARG A 16 -3.75 0.47 24.52
CA ARG A 16 -2.52 1.25 24.35
C ARG A 16 -1.36 0.37 23.88
N ALA A 17 -1.19 -0.81 24.46
CA ALA A 17 -0.17 -1.77 24.05
C ALA A 17 -0.36 -2.19 22.58
N SER A 18 -1.61 -2.46 22.17
CA SER A 18 -1.95 -2.77 20.78
C SER A 18 -1.61 -1.62 19.81
N LEU A 19 -1.86 -0.36 20.18
CA LEU A 19 -1.51 0.80 19.35
C LEU A 19 0.01 0.94 19.17
N VAL A 20 0.78 0.73 20.24
CA VAL A 20 2.25 0.76 20.18
C VAL A 20 2.77 -0.36 19.29
N LEU A 21 2.27 -1.60 19.46
CA LEU A 21 2.66 -2.74 18.64
C LEU A 21 2.30 -2.53 17.17
N SER A 22 1.13 -1.95 16.86
CA SER A 22 0.75 -1.61 15.49
C SER A 22 1.72 -0.62 14.87
N ARG A 23 2.17 0.39 15.62
CA ARG A 23 3.12 1.39 15.14
C ARG A 23 4.50 0.78 14.88
N ILE A 24 4.96 -0.10 15.76
CA ILE A 24 6.22 -0.85 15.58
C ILE A 24 6.10 -1.74 14.33
N GLY A 25 5.01 -2.49 14.19
CA GLY A 25 4.76 -3.36 13.04
C GLY A 25 4.77 -2.60 11.70
N GLN A 26 4.16 -1.42 11.65
CA GLN A 26 4.23 -0.56 10.46
C GLN A 26 5.66 -0.08 10.16
N GLY A 27 6.45 0.21 11.19
CA GLY A 27 7.86 0.57 11.06
C GLY A 27 8.71 -0.57 10.49
N VAL A 28 8.53 -1.79 11.02
CA VAL A 28 9.21 -3.00 10.54
C VAL A 28 8.82 -3.28 9.09
N PHE A 29 7.52 -3.34 8.79
CA PHE A 29 7.01 -3.55 7.43
C PHE A 29 7.57 -2.53 6.43
N ARG A 30 7.58 -1.24 6.79
CA ARG A 30 8.15 -0.19 5.94
C ARG A 30 9.64 -0.42 5.66
N SER A 31 10.41 -0.82 6.68
CA SER A 31 11.84 -1.09 6.54
C SER A 31 12.10 -2.28 5.62
N ASP A 32 11.39 -3.38 5.84
CA ASP A 32 11.52 -4.60 5.06
C ASP A 32 11.09 -4.38 3.61
N LEU A 33 10.03 -3.60 3.40
CA LEU A 33 9.54 -3.27 2.07
C LEU A 33 10.51 -2.38 1.28
N LYS A 34 11.15 -1.41 1.96
CA LYS A 34 12.26 -0.64 1.38
C LYS A 34 13.42 -1.56 1.00
N ASN A 35 13.74 -2.55 1.83
CA ASN A 35 14.80 -3.51 1.56
C ASN A 35 14.48 -4.45 0.39
N TYR A 36 13.23 -4.89 0.26
CA TYR A 36 12.78 -5.76 -0.82
C TYR A 36 12.75 -5.02 -2.17
N TRP A 37 12.04 -3.88 -2.24
CA TRP A 37 11.84 -3.18 -3.51
C TRP A 37 13.03 -2.30 -3.93
N LYS A 38 13.78 -1.76 -2.96
CA LYS A 38 14.86 -0.75 -3.08
C LYS A 38 14.45 0.60 -3.68
N THR A 39 13.56 0.60 -4.66
CA THR A 39 13.04 1.77 -5.37
C THR A 39 11.56 1.53 -5.70
N CYS A 40 10.81 2.56 -6.09
CA CYS A 40 9.38 2.47 -6.37
C CYS A 40 9.04 1.31 -7.32
N ALA A 41 8.16 0.39 -6.89
CA ALA A 41 7.76 -0.83 -7.57
C ALA A 41 7.26 -0.63 -9.01
N VAL A 42 6.78 0.58 -9.34
CA VAL A 42 6.27 0.94 -10.67
C VAL A 42 7.24 1.85 -11.42
N THR A 43 7.67 2.96 -10.82
CA THR A 43 8.35 4.04 -11.55
C THR A 43 9.87 3.97 -11.55
N GLY A 44 10.50 3.15 -10.70
CA GLY A 44 11.97 3.23 -10.57
C GLY A 44 12.50 4.30 -9.63
N CYS A 45 11.65 5.19 -9.10
CA CYS A 45 12.10 6.27 -8.22
C CYS A 45 12.90 5.73 -7.03
N ALA A 46 14.15 6.18 -6.89
CA ALA A 46 15.10 5.68 -5.90
C ALA A 46 15.09 6.48 -4.59
N GLU A 47 14.48 7.66 -4.58
CA GLU A 47 14.41 8.49 -3.37
C GLU A 47 13.38 7.92 -2.38
N THR A 48 13.84 7.00 -1.53
CA THR A 48 12.95 6.19 -0.67
C THR A 48 12.23 6.99 0.42
N GLU A 49 12.71 8.18 0.76
CA GLU A 49 12.02 9.07 1.71
C GLU A 49 10.74 9.66 1.13
N LEU A 50 10.63 9.73 -0.20
CA LEU A 50 9.41 10.14 -0.89
C LEU A 50 8.44 8.98 -1.13
N LEU A 51 8.82 7.74 -0.80
CA LEU A 51 8.01 6.55 -1.10
C LEU A 51 7.13 6.13 0.09
N VAL A 52 5.96 5.62 -0.27
CA VAL A 52 4.97 5.06 0.65
C VAL A 52 5.08 3.54 0.64
N ALA A 53 5.04 2.94 1.83
CA ALA A 53 4.92 1.49 1.98
C ALA A 53 3.43 1.15 2.02
N SER A 54 2.90 0.76 0.86
CA SER A 54 1.47 0.53 0.64
C SER A 54 1.14 -0.94 0.81
N HIS A 55 0.11 -1.27 1.57
CA HIS A 55 -0.39 -2.64 1.66
C HIS A 55 -1.26 -2.97 0.45
N ILE A 56 -1.10 -4.18 -0.11
CA ILE A 56 -1.95 -4.67 -1.20
C ILE A 56 -3.32 -5.06 -0.64
N LYS A 57 -3.35 -5.97 0.33
CA LYS A 57 -4.53 -6.24 1.16
C LYS A 57 -4.47 -5.28 2.35
N PRO A 58 -5.45 -4.37 2.54
CA PRO A 58 -5.35 -3.34 3.57
C PRO A 58 -5.10 -3.90 4.96
N TRP A 59 -4.36 -3.14 5.78
CA TRP A 59 -4.02 -3.51 7.16
C TRP A 59 -5.22 -3.97 7.99
N ARG A 60 -6.36 -3.29 7.84
CA ARG A 60 -7.60 -3.58 8.57
C ARG A 60 -8.19 -4.95 8.25
N ASP A 61 -7.95 -5.45 7.05
CA ASP A 61 -8.48 -6.73 6.55
C ASP A 61 -7.43 -7.85 6.67
N SER A 62 -6.19 -7.49 7.00
CA SER A 62 -5.04 -8.39 7.11
C SER A 62 -4.89 -8.97 8.51
N ASP A 63 -4.49 -10.22 8.60
CA ASP A 63 -4.04 -10.86 9.84
C ASP A 63 -2.63 -10.38 10.26
N ASN A 64 -2.12 -10.87 11.39
CA ASN A 64 -0.83 -10.43 11.93
C ASN A 64 0.37 -10.84 11.06
N PHE A 65 0.29 -11.96 10.34
CA PHE A 65 1.33 -12.38 9.40
C PHE A 65 1.28 -11.51 8.15
N GLU A 66 0.11 -11.36 7.54
CA GLU A 66 -0.12 -10.56 6.33
C GLU A 66 0.26 -9.09 6.52
N ARG A 67 0.11 -8.53 7.73
CA ARG A 67 0.51 -7.14 8.05
C ARG A 67 2.01 -6.90 7.97
N LEU A 68 2.82 -7.95 8.17
CA LEU A 68 4.28 -7.91 8.15
C LEU A 68 4.89 -8.57 6.91
N ASP A 69 4.08 -9.22 6.09
CA ASP A 69 4.52 -9.91 4.88
C ASP A 69 4.93 -8.91 3.78
N VAL A 70 6.19 -8.95 3.36
CA VAL A 70 6.72 -8.12 2.27
C VAL A 70 5.97 -8.31 0.95
N TYR A 71 5.41 -9.49 0.70
CA TYR A 71 4.63 -9.77 -0.51
C TYR A 71 3.22 -9.16 -0.46
N ASN A 72 2.77 -8.72 0.71
CA ASN A 72 1.57 -7.90 0.87
C ASN A 72 1.87 -6.39 0.73
N GLY A 73 3.05 -6.03 0.20
CA GLY A 73 3.48 -4.64 0.13
C GLY A 73 3.96 -4.21 -1.25
N LEU A 74 3.64 -2.96 -1.60
CA LEU A 74 4.23 -2.25 -2.73
C LEU A 74 4.87 -0.95 -2.24
N LEU A 75 6.14 -0.73 -2.62
CA LEU A 75 6.79 0.56 -2.38
C LEU A 75 6.42 1.51 -3.53
N LEU A 76 5.64 2.55 -3.27
CA LEU A 76 5.02 3.36 -4.32
C LEU A 76 5.32 4.85 -4.15
N VAL A 77 5.34 5.58 -5.26
CA VAL A 77 5.28 7.05 -5.23
C VAL A 77 3.89 7.50 -4.75
N PRO A 78 3.78 8.65 -4.03
CA PRO A 78 2.55 9.01 -3.30
C PRO A 78 1.29 9.07 -4.16
N GLN A 79 1.40 9.50 -5.41
CA GLN A 79 0.27 9.61 -6.33
C GLN A 79 -0.26 8.24 -6.79
N ILE A 80 0.62 7.25 -6.99
CA ILE A 80 0.20 5.88 -7.36
C ILE A 80 -0.33 5.17 -6.13
N ASP A 81 0.36 5.30 -4.98
CA ASP A 81 -0.12 4.82 -3.69
C ASP A 81 -1.56 5.28 -3.45
N ARG A 82 -1.81 6.59 -3.51
CA ARG A 82 -3.14 7.12 -3.25
C ARG A 82 -4.21 6.63 -4.21
N ALA A 83 -3.87 6.47 -5.50
CA ALA A 83 -4.79 5.94 -6.49
C ALA A 83 -5.08 4.45 -6.25
N PHE A 84 -4.08 3.68 -5.85
CA PHE A 84 -4.17 2.25 -5.56
C PHE A 84 -5.02 2.01 -4.31
N ASP A 85 -4.67 2.67 -3.21
CA ASP A 85 -5.31 2.59 -1.89
C ASP A 85 -6.80 3.00 -1.92
N ARG A 86 -7.17 3.83 -2.91
CA ARG A 86 -8.57 4.26 -3.17
C ARG A 86 -9.28 3.46 -4.25
N GLY A 87 -8.64 2.44 -4.82
CA GLY A 87 -9.23 1.55 -5.81
C GLY A 87 -9.34 2.15 -7.22
N TYR A 88 -8.73 3.29 -7.50
CA TYR A 88 -8.70 3.87 -8.86
C TYR A 88 -7.70 3.16 -9.77
N VAL A 89 -6.69 2.49 -9.21
CA VAL A 89 -5.81 1.59 -9.94
C VAL A 89 -5.65 0.27 -9.19
N SER A 90 -5.31 -0.78 -9.92
CA SER A 90 -4.86 -2.06 -9.39
C SER A 90 -3.83 -2.67 -10.35
N PHE A 91 -3.42 -3.91 -10.14
CA PHE A 91 -2.51 -4.63 -11.03
C PHE A 91 -3.02 -6.05 -11.31
N ASP A 92 -2.87 -6.51 -12.55
CA ASP A 92 -3.13 -7.91 -12.91
C ASP A 92 -2.02 -8.84 -12.37
N ASP A 93 -2.19 -10.15 -12.55
CA ASP A 93 -1.21 -11.15 -12.05
C ASP A 93 0.15 -11.09 -12.77
N GLY A 94 0.21 -10.42 -13.92
CA GLY A 94 1.45 -10.08 -14.62
C GLY A 94 2.00 -8.71 -14.23
N GLY A 95 1.39 -8.03 -13.27
CA GLY A 95 1.79 -6.71 -12.78
C GLY A 95 1.39 -5.55 -13.68
N LYS A 96 0.61 -5.75 -14.75
CA LYS A 96 0.14 -4.64 -15.59
C LYS A 96 -0.87 -3.81 -14.82
N ILE A 97 -0.74 -2.48 -14.90
CA ILE A 97 -1.71 -1.59 -14.27
C ILE A 97 -3.10 -1.77 -14.88
N ILE A 98 -4.09 -1.86 -14.01
CA ILE A 98 -5.52 -1.82 -14.32
C ILE A 98 -6.03 -0.48 -13.81
N ILE A 99 -6.75 0.26 -14.65
CA ILE A 99 -7.19 1.62 -14.34
C ILE A 99 -8.71 1.65 -14.33
N SER A 100 -9.29 2.17 -13.25
CA SER A 100 -10.73 2.32 -13.08
C SER A 100 -11.30 3.28 -14.11
N ARG A 101 -12.51 3.01 -14.61
CA ARG A 101 -13.23 3.96 -15.48
C ARG A 101 -13.63 5.24 -14.77
N ASN A 102 -13.60 5.25 -13.44
CA ASN A 102 -13.90 6.40 -12.60
C ASN A 102 -12.71 7.37 -12.48
N LEU A 103 -11.53 7.01 -13.00
CA LEU A 103 -10.40 7.92 -13.12
C LEU A 103 -10.35 8.52 -14.53
N SER A 104 -10.75 9.78 -14.67
CA SER A 104 -10.77 10.48 -15.96
C SER A 104 -9.38 10.48 -16.62
N ASP A 105 -9.32 10.43 -17.96
CA ASP A 105 -8.06 10.50 -18.69
C ASP A 105 -7.27 11.80 -18.41
N GLY A 106 -7.98 12.91 -18.19
CA GLY A 106 -7.37 14.18 -17.85
C GLY A 106 -6.66 14.13 -16.50
N ASP A 107 -7.31 13.60 -15.46
CA ASP A 107 -6.72 13.53 -14.13
C ASP A 107 -5.66 12.44 -14.03
N ARG A 108 -5.88 11.31 -14.72
CA ARG A 108 -4.90 10.23 -14.88
C ARG A 108 -3.56 10.76 -15.41
N LYS A 109 -3.57 11.63 -16.43
CA LYS A 109 -2.36 12.27 -16.97
C LYS A 109 -1.71 13.22 -15.96
N LYS A 110 -2.50 14.04 -15.25
CA LYS A 110 -1.98 14.95 -14.20
C LYS A 110 -1.34 14.19 -13.04
N LEU A 111 -1.86 13.00 -12.73
CA LEU A 111 -1.30 12.09 -11.72
C LEU A 111 -0.11 11.28 -12.25
N GLY A 112 0.26 11.40 -13.53
CA GLY A 112 1.35 10.64 -14.13
C GLY A 112 1.09 9.13 -14.19
N ILE A 113 -0.18 8.73 -14.22
CA ILE A 113 -0.59 7.33 -14.34
C ILE A 113 -0.82 7.05 -15.83
N TYR A 114 -0.17 6.05 -16.41
CA TYR A 114 -0.26 5.77 -17.84
C TYR A 114 -0.67 4.33 -18.12
N PRO A 115 -1.43 4.06 -19.20
CA PRO A 115 -1.74 2.70 -19.58
C PRO A 115 -0.41 2.06 -20.01
N GLY A 116 -0.14 0.85 -19.52
CA GLY A 116 1.13 0.16 -19.77
C GLY A 116 2.18 0.34 -18.68
N MET A 117 1.94 1.15 -17.65
CA MET A 117 2.71 1.02 -16.40
C MET A 117 2.58 -0.39 -15.83
N ARG A 118 3.64 -0.88 -15.18
CA ARG A 118 3.67 -2.23 -14.61
C ARG A 118 4.49 -2.25 -13.33
N LEU A 119 4.17 -3.19 -12.45
CA LEU A 119 5.10 -3.63 -11.41
C LEU A 119 6.34 -4.22 -12.09
N ARG A 120 7.53 -3.86 -11.61
CA ARG A 120 8.79 -4.40 -12.15
C ARG A 120 8.97 -5.89 -11.89
N THR A 121 8.42 -6.38 -10.79
CA THR A 121 8.49 -7.79 -10.37
C THR A 121 7.15 -8.19 -9.77
N VAL A 122 6.69 -9.41 -10.06
CA VAL A 122 5.52 -10.01 -9.39
C VAL A 122 5.82 -11.46 -9.07
N GLU A 123 6.22 -11.72 -7.84
CA GLU A 123 6.35 -13.08 -7.30
C GLU A 123 5.00 -13.76 -7.10
N LYS A 124 5.01 -15.10 -7.07
CA LYS A 124 3.81 -15.93 -6.83
C LYS A 124 3.05 -15.50 -5.56
N ASN A 125 3.79 -15.11 -4.53
CA ASN A 125 3.22 -14.72 -3.23
C ASN A 125 2.48 -13.38 -3.26
N HIS A 126 2.71 -12.50 -4.24
CA HIS A 126 1.92 -11.27 -4.37
C HIS A 126 0.50 -11.55 -4.90
N ARG A 127 0.32 -12.63 -5.66
CA ARG A 127 -0.90 -12.87 -6.45
C ARG A 127 -2.17 -12.96 -5.59
N PRO A 128 -2.19 -13.68 -4.46
CA PRO A 128 -3.38 -13.73 -3.60
C PRO A 128 -3.79 -12.34 -3.08
N TYR A 129 -2.81 -11.50 -2.73
CA TYR A 129 -3.09 -10.13 -2.29
C TYR A 129 -3.59 -9.26 -3.44
N LEU A 130 -2.96 -9.33 -4.62
CA LEU A 130 -3.39 -8.57 -5.80
C LEU A 130 -4.80 -8.99 -6.23
N GLU A 131 -5.12 -10.27 -6.17
CA GLU A 131 -6.46 -10.79 -6.40
C GLU A 131 -7.47 -10.22 -5.39
N TYR A 132 -7.13 -10.23 -4.10
CA TYR A 132 -7.96 -9.61 -3.06
C TYR A 132 -8.22 -8.13 -3.38
N HIS A 133 -7.17 -7.37 -3.71
CA HIS A 133 -7.30 -5.95 -4.02
C HIS A 133 -8.24 -5.73 -5.22
N ARG A 134 -8.09 -6.52 -6.29
CA ARG A 134 -8.98 -6.43 -7.47
C ARG A 134 -10.44 -6.76 -7.14
N GLN A 135 -10.69 -7.68 -6.20
CA GLN A 135 -12.04 -8.11 -5.85
C GLN A 135 -12.73 -7.21 -4.80
N LYS A 136 -11.96 -6.61 -3.89
CA LYS A 136 -12.50 -5.94 -2.69
C LYS A 136 -12.27 -4.44 -2.64
N ILE A 137 -11.22 -3.94 -3.30
CA ILE A 137 -10.79 -2.54 -3.20
C ILE A 137 -10.95 -1.81 -4.53
N PHE A 138 -10.58 -2.46 -5.64
CA PHE A 138 -10.64 -1.86 -6.98
C PHE A 138 -12.09 -1.50 -7.36
N ILE A 139 -12.27 -0.28 -7.85
CA ILE A 139 -13.57 0.24 -8.25
C ILE A 139 -13.70 0.10 -9.76
N THR A 140 -14.72 -0.62 -10.21
CA THR A 140 -14.93 -0.87 -11.64
C THR A 140 -15.63 0.29 -12.33
#